data_AF-A0A838F1P9-F1
#
_entry.id   AF-A0A838F1P9-F1
#
_cell.length_a   1.000
_cell.length_b   1.000
_cell.length_c   1.000
_cell.angle_alpha   90.00
_cell.angle_beta   90.00
_cell.angle_gamma   90.00
#
_symmetry.space_group_name_H-M   'P 1'
#
loop_
_entity.id
_entity.type
_entity.pdbx_description
1 polymer ?
#
loop_
_entity_poly.entity_id
_entity_poly.type
_entity_poly.pdbx_seq_one_letter_code
_entity_poly.pdbx_strand_id
1 'polypeptide(L)'
;MKNNTESLPEGLEKFILTQFQTVTQVEVLCFFSRHIGVSFSTLSLCQRLFLSETLTLQSLARLIHLGYVLEENSNFMYVEANPAEARGYLQELVRLFESNKGRIVELLFNSVTREDL
;
A
#
# COMPACT_ATOMS: atom_id res chain seq x y z
N MET A 1 27.90 -11.38 -8.57
CA MET A 1 26.67 -10.66 -8.19
C MET A 1 26.73 -10.44 -6.70
N LYS A 2 26.75 -9.19 -6.21
CA LYS A 2 26.66 -8.93 -4.77
C LYS A 2 25.18 -9.08 -4.38
N ASN A 3 24.84 -10.19 -3.71
CA ASN A 3 23.58 -10.31 -2.98
C ASN A 3 23.64 -9.33 -1.80
N ASN A 4 23.16 -8.11 -2.00
CA ASN A 4 22.87 -7.22 -0.87
C ASN A 4 21.56 -7.70 -0.24
N THR A 5 21.65 -8.74 0.59
CA THR A 5 20.71 -9.02 1.67
C THR A 5 20.85 -7.94 2.75
N GLU A 6 20.66 -6.66 2.39
CA GLU A 6 20.35 -5.67 3.41
C GLU A 6 19.00 -6.07 3.98
N SER A 7 18.95 -6.49 5.23
CA SER A 7 17.70 -6.75 5.94
C SER A 7 16.81 -5.50 5.91
N LEU A 8 15.49 -5.66 5.82
CA LEU A 8 14.59 -4.51 5.95
C LEU A 8 14.75 -3.93 7.37
N PRO A 9 14.60 -2.61 7.57
CA PRO A 9 14.48 -2.07 8.91
C PRO A 9 13.34 -2.77 9.64
N GLU A 10 13.60 -3.32 10.82
CA GLU A 10 12.62 -4.13 11.59
C GLU A 10 11.28 -3.39 11.78
N GLY A 11 11.34 -2.07 12.01
CA GLY A 11 10.15 -1.23 12.14
C GLY A 11 9.31 -1.15 10.86
N LEU A 12 9.95 -1.05 9.69
CA LEU A 12 9.25 -1.00 8.40
C LEU A 12 8.64 -2.36 8.05
N GLU A 13 9.36 -3.45 8.32
CA GLU A 13 8.86 -4.80 8.11
C GLU A 13 7.62 -5.07 8.97
N LYS A 14 7.68 -4.77 10.27
CA LYS A 14 6.55 -4.89 11.18
C LYS A 14 5.38 -3.99 10.76
N PHE A 15 5.67 -2.76 10.32
CA PHE A 15 4.64 -1.86 9.79
C PHE A 15 3.92 -2.49 8.59
N ILE A 16 4.65 -3.01 7.60
CA ILE A 16 4.05 -3.64 6.42
C ILE A 16 3.17 -4.83 6.81
N LEU A 17 3.71 -5.75 7.60
CA LEU A 17 3.02 -6.99 8.01
C LEU A 17 1.80 -6.76 8.89
N THR A 18 1.76 -5.66 9.65
CA THR A 18 0.62 -5.35 10.53
C THR A 18 -0.49 -4.59 9.82
N GLN A 19 -0.14 -3.76 8.84
CA GLN A 19 -1.10 -2.87 8.17
C GLN A 19 -1.68 -3.50 6.90
N PHE A 20 -0.88 -4.27 6.17
CA PHE A 20 -1.25 -4.77 4.85
C PHE A 20 -1.26 -6.29 4.81
N GLN A 21 -2.26 -6.82 4.10
CA GLN A 21 -2.42 -8.24 3.82
C GLN A 21 -2.06 -8.57 2.38
N THR A 22 -2.17 -7.60 1.48
CA THR A 22 -1.93 -7.81 0.04
C THR A 22 -0.99 -6.77 -0.53
N VAL A 23 -0.22 -7.17 -1.54
CA VAL A 23 0.65 -6.26 -2.30
C VAL A 23 -0.17 -5.17 -2.98
N THR A 24 -1.42 -5.47 -3.35
CA THR A 24 -2.36 -4.51 -3.96
C THR A 24 -2.67 -3.35 -3.01
N GLN A 25 -2.86 -3.61 -1.71
CA GLN A 25 -3.07 -2.54 -0.73
C GLN A 25 -1.85 -1.62 -0.65
N VAL A 26 -0.64 -2.19 -0.66
CA VAL A 26 0.60 -1.42 -0.69
C VAL A 26 0.71 -0.60 -1.98
N GLU A 27 0.39 -1.20 -3.13
CA GLU A 27 0.45 -0.53 -4.43
C GLU A 27 -0.50 0.66 -4.53
N VAL A 28 -1.76 0.49 -4.08
CA VAL A 28 -2.75 1.56 -4.02
C VAL A 28 -2.28 2.68 -3.08
N LEU A 29 -1.76 2.34 -1.90
CA LEU A 29 -1.28 3.33 -0.94
C LEU A 29 -0.05 4.09 -1.44
N CYS A 30 0.90 3.40 -2.08
CA CYS A 30 2.06 4.02 -2.70
C CYS A 30 1.63 4.97 -3.83
N PHE A 31 0.63 4.61 -4.63
CA PHE A 31 0.08 5.47 -5.66
C PHE A 31 -0.47 6.77 -5.09
N PHE A 32 -1.33 6.69 -4.07
CA PHE A 32 -1.86 7.89 -3.42
C PHE A 32 -0.78 8.73 -2.73
N SER A 33 0.23 8.09 -2.13
CA SER A 33 1.33 8.80 -1.47
C SER A 33 2.19 9.64 -2.44
N ARG A 34 2.16 9.33 -3.75
CA ARG A 34 2.77 10.16 -4.81
C ARG A 34 1.87 11.28 -5.31
N HIS A 35 0.58 11.22 -5.00
CA HIS A 35 -0.47 12.11 -5.51
C HIS A 35 -1.29 12.70 -4.36
N ILE A 36 -0.60 13.11 -3.30
CA ILE A 36 -1.22 13.71 -2.11
C ILE A 36 -2.03 14.94 -2.52
N GLY A 37 -3.25 15.05 -1.99
CA GLY A 37 -4.18 16.14 -2.30
C GLY A 37 -4.85 16.05 -3.68
N VAL A 38 -4.71 14.93 -4.39
CA VAL A 38 -5.40 14.68 -5.67
C VAL A 38 -6.48 13.63 -5.48
N SER A 39 -7.71 13.95 -5.91
CA SER A 39 -8.83 13.02 -5.91
C SER A 39 -8.83 12.13 -7.15
N PHE A 40 -9.10 10.84 -6.97
CA PHE A 40 -9.26 9.86 -8.05
C PHE A 40 -10.59 9.14 -7.92
N SER A 41 -11.22 8.82 -9.06
CA SER A 41 -12.33 7.88 -9.08
C SER A 41 -11.85 6.44 -9.05
N THR A 42 -12.69 5.53 -8.55
CA THR A 42 -12.40 4.08 -8.55
C THR A 42 -12.03 3.59 -9.95
N LEU A 43 -12.76 4.02 -10.99
CA LEU A 43 -12.47 3.67 -12.38
C LEU A 43 -11.07 4.15 -12.81
N SER A 44 -10.67 5.37 -12.44
CA SER A 44 -9.33 5.90 -12.78
C SER A 44 -8.23 5.10 -12.10
N LEU A 45 -8.44 4.69 -10.84
CA LEU A 45 -7.48 3.86 -10.10
C LEU A 45 -7.32 2.49 -10.74
N CYS A 46 -8.43 1.84 -11.13
CA CYS A 46 -8.40 0.54 -11.82
C CYS A 46 -7.54 0.62 -13.10
N GLN A 47 -7.75 1.67 -13.90
CA GLN A 47 -7.02 1.87 -15.16
C GLN A 47 -5.54 2.15 -14.94
N ARG A 48 -5.19 2.99 -13.96
CA ARG A 48 -3.80 3.39 -13.70
C ARG A 48 -2.97 2.28 -13.06
N LEU A 49 -3.59 1.47 -12.20
CA LEU A 49 -2.93 0.39 -11.47
C LEU A 49 -3.09 -0.98 -12.16
N PHE A 50 -3.82 -1.04 -13.27
CA PHE A 50 -4.16 -2.28 -13.98
C PHE A 50 -4.81 -3.32 -13.05
N LEU A 51 -5.69 -2.86 -12.18
CA LEU A 51 -6.41 -3.67 -11.20
C LEU A 51 -7.87 -3.84 -11.61
N SER A 52 -8.48 -4.95 -11.18
CA SER A 52 -9.93 -5.10 -11.26
C SER A 52 -10.62 -4.13 -10.29
N GLU A 53 -11.87 -3.81 -10.59
CA GLU A 53 -12.70 -2.98 -9.72
C GLU A 53 -12.86 -3.61 -8.33
N THR A 54 -13.11 -4.92 -8.26
CA THR A 54 -13.25 -5.65 -7.00
C THR A 54 -11.99 -5.53 -6.12
N LEU A 55 -10.80 -5.75 -6.68
CA LEU A 55 -9.54 -5.66 -5.93
C LEU A 55 -9.24 -4.22 -5.51
N THR A 56 -9.56 -3.26 -6.38
CA THR A 56 -9.40 -1.83 -6.08
C THR A 56 -10.30 -1.42 -4.91
N LEU A 57 -11.60 -1.76 -4.96
CA LEU A 57 -12.56 -1.46 -3.90
C LEU A 57 -12.21 -2.13 -2.57
N GLN A 58 -11.81 -3.40 -2.58
CA GLN A 58 -11.36 -4.10 -1.37
C GLN A 58 -10.13 -3.44 -0.75
N SER A 59 -9.15 -3.06 -1.58
CA SER A 59 -7.95 -2.37 -1.11
C SER A 59 -8.28 -0.99 -0.55
N LEU A 60 -9.11 -0.22 -1.25
CA LEU A 60 -9.59 1.09 -0.82
C LEU A 60 -10.34 1.01 0.51
N ALA A 61 -11.30 0.10 0.66
CA ALA A 61 -12.07 -0.07 1.89
C ALA A 61 -11.15 -0.33 3.09
N ARG A 62 -10.12 -1.18 2.92
CA ARG A 62 -9.12 -1.43 3.97
C ARG A 62 -8.29 -0.18 4.28
N LEU A 63 -7.82 0.54 3.26
CA LEU A 63 -7.00 1.74 3.45
C LEU A 63 -7.78 2.91 4.05
N ILE A 64 -9.09 3.02 3.77
CA ILE A 64 -9.99 3.95 4.47
C ILE A 64 -10.11 3.56 5.93
N HIS A 65 -10.37 2.28 6.21
CA HIS A 65 -10.52 1.79 7.58
C HIS A 65 -9.26 2.03 8.43
N LEU A 66 -8.08 1.92 7.82
CA LEU A 66 -6.80 2.21 8.47
C LEU A 66 -6.47 3.72 8.56
N GLY A 67 -7.31 4.59 7.97
CA GLY A 67 -7.13 6.03 8.00
C GLY A 67 -6.04 6.56 7.05
N TYR A 68 -5.63 5.76 6.06
CA TYR A 68 -4.64 6.19 5.05
C TYR A 68 -5.27 6.90 3.86
N VAL A 69 -6.51 6.57 3.52
CA VAL A 69 -7.25 7.17 2.40
C VAL A 69 -8.57 7.72 2.92
N LEU A 70 -8.95 8.90 2.45
CA LEU A 70 -10.25 9.50 2.76
C LEU A 70 -11.17 9.37 1.56
N GLU A 71 -12.44 9.10 1.86
CA GLU A 71 -13.52 9.13 0.87
C GLU A 71 -14.09 10.55 0.86
N GLU A 72 -14.00 11.24 -0.28
CA GLU A 72 -14.58 12.58 -0.45
C GLU A 72 -16.09 12.49 -0.67
N ASN A 73 -16.50 11.49 -1.46
CA ASN A 73 -17.87 11.10 -1.74
C ASN A 73 -17.86 9.69 -2.35
N SER A 74 -19.04 9.13 -2.62
CA SER A 74 -19.21 7.74 -3.08
C SER A 74 -18.42 7.35 -4.34
N ASN A 75 -17.86 8.30 -5.08
CA ASN A 75 -17.12 8.06 -6.32
C ASN A 75 -15.70 8.62 -6.33
N PHE A 76 -15.30 9.43 -5.35
CA PHE A 76 -14.01 10.11 -5.33
C PHE A 76 -13.26 9.89 -4.01
N MET A 77 -12.00 9.50 -4.16
CA MET A 77 -11.10 9.13 -3.08
C MET A 77 -9.87 10.02 -3.12
N TYR A 78 -9.41 10.53 -1.99
CA TYR A 78 -8.21 11.34 -1.90
C TYR A 78 -7.44 11.08 -0.60
N VAL A 79 -6.16 11.39 -0.60
CA VAL A 79 -5.33 11.34 0.61
C VAL A 79 -5.03 12.75 1.03
N GLU A 80 -5.58 13.16 2.18
CA GLU A 80 -5.39 14.52 2.70
C GLU A 80 -4.13 14.61 3.57
N ALA A 81 -3.88 13.65 4.45
CA ALA A 81 -2.63 13.51 5.17
C ALA A 81 -2.59 12.19 5.91
N ASN A 82 -1.50 11.44 5.73
CA ASN A 82 -1.23 10.26 6.55
C ASN A 82 -1.14 10.65 8.04
N PRO A 83 -1.51 9.75 8.98
CA PRO A 83 -1.22 9.94 10.39
C PRO A 83 0.25 10.35 10.58
N ALA A 84 0.51 11.37 11.41
CA ALA A 84 1.85 11.92 11.56
C ALA A 84 2.90 10.84 11.87
N GLU A 85 2.48 9.82 12.62
CA GLU A 85 3.25 8.65 13.04
C GLU A 85 3.56 7.67 11.88
N ALA A 86 2.70 7.58 10.87
CA ALA A 86 2.88 6.69 9.73
C ALA A 86 3.70 7.33 8.59
N ARG A 87 3.89 8.66 8.59
CA ARG A 87 4.56 9.37 7.49
C ARG A 87 5.98 8.87 7.20
N GLY A 88 6.78 8.60 8.23
CA GLY A 88 8.14 8.08 8.07
C GLY A 88 8.15 6.71 7.39
N TYR A 89 7.35 5.77 7.92
CA TYR A 89 7.23 4.43 7.34
C TYR A 89 6.63 4.43 5.94
N LEU A 90 5.72 5.35 5.62
CA LEU A 90 5.14 5.46 4.28
C LEU A 90 6.13 5.98 3.25
N GLN A 91 7.00 6.93 3.61
CA GLN A 91 8.08 7.37 2.73
C GLN A 91 9.07 6.23 2.47
N GLU A 92 9.44 5.49 3.50
CA GLU A 92 10.31 4.32 3.37
C GLU A 92 9.64 3.20 2.56
N LEU A 93 8.34 2.97 2.75
CA LEU A 93 7.54 2.01 1.99
C LEU A 93 7.50 2.36 0.49
N VAL A 94 7.24 3.62 0.14
CA VAL A 94 7.25 4.09 -1.25
C VAL A 94 8.63 3.88 -1.87
N ARG A 95 9.70 4.26 -1.16
CA ARG A 95 11.08 4.07 -1.63
C ARG A 95 11.41 2.58 -1.83
N LEU A 96 11.00 1.72 -0.90
CA LEU A 96 11.17 0.28 -1.01
C LEU A 96 10.39 -0.28 -2.20
N PHE A 97 9.15 0.16 -2.39
CA PHE A 97 8.31 -0.30 -3.51
C PHE A 97 8.91 0.08 -4.86
N GLU A 98 9.52 1.26 -4.98
CA GLU A 98 10.20 1.73 -6.19
C GLU A 98 11.51 1.00 -6.47
N SER A 99 12.30 0.75 -5.43
CA SER A 99 13.62 0.15 -5.58
C SER A 99 13.57 -1.38 -5.64
N ASN A 100 12.58 -2.01 -4.99
CA ASN A 100 12.48 -3.45 -4.88
C ASN A 100 11.05 -3.94 -4.51
N LYS A 101 10.08 -3.77 -5.43
CA LYS A 101 8.71 -4.31 -5.27
C LYS A 101 8.70 -5.82 -4.95
N GLY A 102 9.63 -6.59 -5.52
CA GLY A 102 9.75 -8.04 -5.31
C GLY A 102 9.89 -8.40 -3.83
N ARG A 103 10.59 -7.59 -3.05
CA ARG A 103 10.78 -7.83 -1.63
C ARG A 103 9.51 -7.65 -0.79
N ILE A 104 8.63 -6.72 -1.17
CA ILE A 104 7.33 -6.55 -0.50
C ILE A 104 6.42 -7.73 -0.82
N VAL A 105 6.48 -8.23 -2.07
CA VAL A 105 5.75 -9.44 -2.48
C VAL A 105 6.23 -10.64 -1.65
N GLU A 106 7.54 -10.87 -1.57
CA GLU A 106 8.13 -11.95 -0.77
C GLU A 106 7.73 -11.86 0.70
N LEU A 107 7.81 -10.67 1.29
CA LEU A 107 7.45 -10.44 2.69
C LEU A 107 5.99 -10.79 2.96
N LEU A 108 5.06 -10.24 2.17
CA LEU A 108 3.64 -10.48 2.37
C LEU A 108 3.26 -11.93 2.05
N PHE A 109 3.83 -12.54 1.00
CA PHE A 109 3.59 -13.94 0.67
C PHE A 109 4.03 -14.89 1.80
N ASN A 110 5.20 -14.66 2.39
CA ASN A 110 5.70 -15.48 3.50
C ASN A 110 4.95 -15.28 4.82
N SER A 111 4.12 -14.24 4.91
CA SER A 111 3.29 -13.96 6.08
C SER A 111 1.93 -14.67 6.07
N VAL A 112 1.50 -15.16 4.90
CA VAL A 112 0.27 -15.97 4.75
C VAL A 112 0.50 -17.32 5.42
N THR A 113 -0.30 -17.63 6.44
CA THR A 113 -0.19 -18.93 7.11
C THR A 113 -0.89 -20.02 6.30
N ARG A 114 -0.57 -21.28 6.56
CA ARG A 114 -1.25 -22.42 5.91
C ARG A 114 -2.75 -22.49 6.21
N GLU A 115 -3.23 -21.81 7.25
CA GLU A 115 -4.64 -21.74 7.60
C GLU A 115 -5.40 -20.69 6.76
N ASP A 116 -4.68 -19.79 6.10
CA ASP A 116 -5.23 -18.72 5.25
C ASP A 116 -5.37 -19.11 3.76
N LEU A 117 -4.92 -20.32 3.38
CA LEU A 117 -5.00 -20.89 2.01
C LEU A 117 -6.14 -21.91 1.89
#